data_AF-A0A8T3PW76-F1
#
_entry.id   AF-A0A8T3PW76-F1
#
_cell.length_a   1.000
_cell.length_b   1.000
_cell.length_c   1.000
_cell.angle_alpha   90.00
_cell.angle_beta   90.00
_cell.angle_gamma   90.00
#
_symmetry.space_group_name_H-M   'P 1'
#
loop_
_entity.id
_entity.type
_entity.pdbx_description
1 polymer ?
#
loop_
_entity_poly.entity_id
_entity_poly.type
_entity_poly.pdbx_seq_one_letter_code
_entity_poly.pdbx_strand_id
1 'polypeptide(L)'
;MTDFNRNPGAIDDPGMKGGTDPDLDTLPPGDHAGNTGGSGEPQASELDMPGPDDPVAWSYVEADTLVVGRDGEELGRVAAMLGTETEGIFHGVAVTPYADGTTRVVPADAVTRITTSKIEIAYDADELAAAKEHHPLPE
;
A
#
# COMPACT_ATOMS: atom_id res chain seq x y z
N MET A 1 -37.52 40.40 50.95
CA MET A 1 -36.51 41.09 51.78
C MET A 1 -35.17 40.81 51.12
N THR A 2 -34.57 41.87 50.62
CA THR A 2 -33.28 41.99 49.91
C THR A 2 -32.13 41.36 50.70
N ASP A 3 -31.19 40.68 50.05
CA ASP A 3 -29.74 41.02 50.07
C ASP A 3 -28.90 39.99 49.29
N PHE A 4 -28.36 40.37 48.13
CA PHE A 4 -27.20 39.72 47.49
C PHE A 4 -26.44 40.81 46.73
N ASN A 5 -25.76 41.67 47.48
CA ASN A 5 -24.87 42.69 46.95
C ASN A 5 -23.41 42.30 47.22
N ARG A 6 -22.61 42.17 46.14
CA ARG A 6 -21.13 42.19 46.06
C ARG A 6 -20.36 41.02 46.71
N ASN A 7 -19.36 40.37 46.09
CA ASN A 7 -18.44 40.81 45.03
C ASN A 7 -17.65 39.58 44.49
N PRO A 8 -17.78 39.13 43.23
CA PRO A 8 -16.70 38.38 42.58
C PRO A 8 -15.73 39.38 41.95
N GLY A 9 -14.45 39.09 42.13
CA GLY A 9 -13.34 39.94 41.75
C GLY A 9 -13.38 40.44 40.31
N ALA A 10 -12.79 41.62 40.15
CA ALA A 10 -12.56 42.30 38.89
C ALA A 10 -11.99 41.37 37.81
N ILE A 11 -12.68 41.32 36.67
CA ILE A 11 -12.02 41.19 35.37
C ILE A 11 -12.50 42.41 34.58
N ASP A 12 -11.72 43.46 34.73
CA ASP A 12 -11.72 44.62 33.84
C ASP A 12 -11.02 44.14 32.56
N ASP A 13 -11.78 43.67 31.56
CA ASP A 13 -11.24 43.41 30.22
C ASP A 13 -11.90 44.39 29.23
N PRO A 14 -11.20 45.49 28.89
CA PRO A 14 -11.75 46.55 28.07
C PRO A 14 -11.58 46.20 26.59
N GLY A 15 -12.70 45.84 25.95
CA GLY A 15 -13.00 46.23 24.57
C GLY A 15 -12.29 45.48 23.44
N MET A 16 -13.08 44.68 22.71
CA MET A 16 -12.91 44.53 21.26
C MET A 16 -14.29 44.48 20.60
N LYS A 17 -14.61 45.58 19.91
CA LYS A 17 -15.67 45.64 18.91
C LYS A 17 -15.12 45.10 17.59
N GLY A 18 -15.96 44.34 16.88
CA GLY A 18 -16.08 44.22 15.43
C GLY A 18 -14.83 44.33 14.54
N GLY A 19 -14.63 43.28 13.75
CA GLY A 19 -14.03 43.35 12.41
C GLY A 19 -12.53 43.11 12.37
N THR A 20 -12.13 41.95 11.85
CA THR A 20 -11.37 41.79 10.58
C THR A 20 -11.14 40.31 10.37
N ASP A 21 -11.21 39.88 9.11
CA ASP A 21 -10.75 38.60 8.59
C ASP A 21 -9.50 38.09 9.32
N PRO A 22 -9.35 36.77 9.50
CA PRO A 22 -8.10 36.23 10.06
C PRO A 22 -6.94 36.71 9.19
N ASP A 23 -6.04 37.45 9.81
CA ASP A 23 -4.78 37.90 9.25
C ASP A 23 -4.01 36.66 8.75
N LEU A 24 -3.89 36.55 7.43
CA LEU A 24 -3.28 35.39 6.74
C LEU A 24 -1.74 35.41 6.82
N ASP A 25 -1.13 36.32 7.59
CA ASP A 25 0.30 36.61 7.52
C ASP A 25 1.14 35.92 8.61
N THR A 26 0.52 35.11 9.48
CA THR A 26 1.24 34.38 10.56
C THR A 26 0.90 32.90 10.66
N LEU A 27 0.62 32.25 9.54
CA LEU A 27 0.70 30.80 9.45
C LEU A 27 2.15 30.37 9.22
N PRO A 28 2.62 29.25 9.80
CA PRO A 28 3.89 28.66 9.39
C PRO A 28 3.86 28.39 7.88
N PRO A 29 5.01 28.46 7.18
CA PRO A 29 5.05 28.24 5.75
C PRO A 29 4.49 26.85 5.41
N GLY A 30 3.30 26.80 4.79
CA GLY A 30 2.64 25.56 4.37
C GLY A 30 1.11 25.62 4.21
N ASP A 31 0.41 26.54 4.88
CA ASP A 31 -1.08 26.52 4.96
C ASP A 31 -1.83 27.47 4.00
N HIS A 32 -1.20 27.91 2.90
CA HIS A 32 -1.91 28.66 1.85
C HIS A 32 -2.42 27.72 0.75
N ALA A 33 -3.72 27.77 0.47
CA ALA A 33 -4.40 27.01 -0.60
C ALA A 33 -3.92 27.32 -2.03
N GLY A 34 -2.90 28.16 -2.20
CA GLY A 34 -2.26 28.50 -3.48
C GLY A 34 -0.76 28.16 -3.56
N ASN A 35 -0.22 27.42 -2.58
CA ASN A 35 1.18 26.95 -2.58
C ASN A 35 1.22 25.42 -2.44
N THR A 36 0.65 24.73 -3.42
CA THR A 36 0.77 23.26 -3.57
C THR A 36 1.79 22.98 -4.67
N GLY A 37 3.00 23.53 -4.49
CA GLY A 37 4.03 23.50 -5.51
C GLY A 37 5.38 23.87 -4.94
N GLY A 38 5.75 23.25 -3.82
CA GLY A 38 7.15 23.18 -3.42
C GLY A 38 7.97 22.56 -4.54
N SER A 39 9.14 23.11 -4.83
CA SER A 39 10.13 22.49 -5.73
C SER A 39 10.59 21.16 -5.12
N GLY A 40 9.83 20.10 -5.37
CA GLY A 40 9.96 18.81 -4.68
C GLY A 40 8.65 18.04 -4.56
N GLU A 41 7.49 18.64 -4.87
CA GLU A 41 6.27 17.86 -5.10
C GLU A 41 6.40 17.07 -6.40
N PRO A 42 6.26 15.73 -6.38
CA PRO A 42 6.06 14.99 -7.61
C PRO A 42 4.78 15.52 -8.23
N GLN A 43 4.90 16.06 -9.44
CA GLN A 43 3.79 16.52 -10.25
C GLN A 43 2.77 15.38 -10.34
N ALA A 44 1.58 15.55 -9.76
CA ALA A 44 0.43 14.68 -9.97
C ALA A 44 -0.11 14.86 -11.40
N SER A 45 0.74 14.61 -12.40
CA SER A 45 0.46 14.80 -13.82
C SER A 45 1.26 13.82 -14.69
N GLU A 46 1.46 12.60 -14.21
CA GLU A 46 1.61 11.42 -15.06
C GLU A 46 0.67 10.37 -14.46
N LEU A 47 -0.03 9.61 -15.29
CA LEU A 47 -0.83 8.48 -14.80
C LEU A 47 0.17 7.52 -14.13
N ASP A 48 0.26 7.57 -12.81
CA ASP A 48 1.24 6.87 -11.97
C ASP A 48 0.88 5.38 -11.92
N MET A 49 0.99 4.73 -13.09
CA MET A 49 1.06 3.29 -13.17
C MET A 49 2.41 2.89 -12.57
N PRO A 50 2.44 1.97 -11.59
CA PRO A 50 3.69 1.52 -11.00
C PRO A 50 4.65 1.08 -12.11
N GLY A 51 5.92 1.48 -11.99
CA GLY A 51 6.95 1.01 -12.90
C GLY A 51 7.08 -0.52 -12.85
N PRO A 52 7.73 -1.14 -13.85
CA PRO A 52 7.81 -2.59 -13.97
C PRO A 52 8.41 -3.32 -12.75
N ASP A 53 9.23 -2.63 -11.96
CA ASP A 53 9.91 -3.13 -10.75
C ASP A 53 9.32 -2.56 -9.44
N ASP A 54 8.30 -1.71 -9.54
CA ASP A 54 7.64 -1.15 -8.37
C ASP A 54 6.81 -2.23 -7.66
N PRO A 55 6.84 -2.25 -6.32
CA PRO A 55 6.05 -3.20 -5.56
C PRO A 55 4.56 -2.91 -5.75
N VAL A 56 3.81 -3.93 -6.17
CA VAL A 56 2.37 -3.84 -6.41
C VAL A 56 1.59 -4.79 -5.50
N ALA A 57 0.29 -4.51 -5.33
CA ALA A 57 -0.59 -5.44 -4.68
C ALA A 57 -0.77 -6.70 -5.55
N TRP A 58 -0.94 -7.84 -4.89
CA TRP A 58 -1.12 -9.15 -5.52
C TRP A 58 -2.27 -9.19 -6.55
N SER A 59 -3.29 -8.35 -6.38
CA SER A 59 -4.42 -8.24 -7.32
C SER A 59 -4.07 -7.59 -8.66
N TYR A 60 -2.92 -6.91 -8.76
CA TYR A 60 -2.44 -6.31 -10.02
C TYR A 60 -1.52 -7.26 -10.80
N VAL A 61 -1.19 -8.43 -10.25
CA VAL A 61 -0.35 -9.42 -10.91
C VAL A 61 -1.15 -10.16 -11.96
N GLU A 62 -0.64 -10.20 -13.18
CA GLU A 62 -1.24 -10.99 -14.26
C GLU A 62 -0.83 -12.47 -14.17
N ALA A 63 -1.68 -13.35 -14.68
CA ALA A 63 -1.29 -14.73 -14.93
C ALA A 63 -0.08 -14.76 -15.88
N ASP A 64 0.76 -15.79 -15.77
CA ASP A 64 2.03 -15.92 -16.51
C ASP A 64 3.13 -14.91 -16.10
N THR A 65 2.95 -14.17 -15.00
CA THR A 65 4.04 -13.36 -14.43
C THR A 65 5.24 -14.25 -14.07
N LEU A 66 6.46 -13.75 -14.29
CA LEU A 66 7.69 -14.48 -13.99
C LEU A 66 7.83 -14.71 -12.47
N VAL A 67 8.21 -15.93 -12.07
CA VAL A 67 8.54 -16.23 -10.68
C VAL A 67 10.03 -16.49 -10.56
N VAL A 68 10.68 -15.71 -9.70
CA VAL A 68 12.11 -15.84 -9.39
C VAL A 68 12.31 -16.33 -7.96
N GLY A 69 13.27 -17.24 -7.79
CA GLY A 69 13.66 -17.77 -6.49
C GLY A 69 14.54 -16.80 -5.70
N ARG A 70 14.92 -17.21 -4.49
CA ARG A 70 15.72 -16.38 -3.57
C ARG A 70 17.08 -15.95 -4.16
N ASP A 71 17.66 -16.78 -5.01
CA ASP A 71 18.97 -16.54 -5.64
C ASP A 71 18.82 -15.79 -6.98
N GLY A 72 17.61 -15.33 -7.33
CA GLY A 72 17.30 -14.62 -8.56
C GLY A 72 17.16 -15.52 -9.79
N GLU A 73 17.10 -16.84 -9.59
CA GLU A 73 16.89 -17.84 -10.63
C GLU A 73 15.42 -17.88 -11.09
N GLU A 74 15.19 -18.04 -12.39
CA GLU A 74 13.84 -18.15 -12.95
C GLU A 74 13.27 -19.53 -12.66
N LEU A 75 12.34 -19.61 -11.72
CA LEU A 75 11.75 -20.88 -11.27
C LEU A 75 10.57 -21.31 -12.13
N GLY A 76 9.79 -20.35 -12.62
CA GLY A 76 8.57 -20.65 -13.36
C GLY A 76 7.70 -19.43 -13.64
N ARG A 77 6.41 -19.72 -13.83
CA ARG A 77 5.38 -18.73 -14.15
C ARG A 77 4.22 -18.83 -13.16
N VAL A 78 3.58 -17.71 -12.87
CA VAL A 78 2.36 -17.66 -12.06
C VAL A 78 1.23 -18.35 -12.82
N ALA A 79 0.66 -19.40 -12.24
CA ALA A 79 -0.53 -20.06 -12.75
C ALA A 79 -1.80 -19.33 -12.29
N ALA A 80 -1.88 -19.01 -11.00
CA ALA A 80 -3.01 -18.30 -10.40
C ALA A 80 -2.62 -17.65 -9.07
N MET A 81 -3.20 -16.48 -8.76
CA MET A 81 -3.08 -15.89 -7.43
C MET A 81 -4.10 -16.52 -6.49
N LEU A 82 -3.64 -17.00 -5.34
CA LEU A 82 -4.50 -17.57 -4.30
C LEU A 82 -4.80 -16.47 -3.29
N GLY A 83 -5.95 -15.84 -3.45
CA GLY A 83 -6.39 -14.78 -2.57
C GLY A 83 -7.90 -14.66 -2.59
N THR A 84 -8.46 -14.08 -1.54
CA THR A 84 -9.85 -13.65 -1.55
C THR A 84 -9.90 -12.20 -1.99
N GLU A 85 -10.20 -11.94 -3.27
CA GLU A 85 -10.22 -10.58 -3.84
C GLU A 85 -11.21 -9.67 -3.09
N THR A 86 -12.39 -10.21 -2.74
CA THR A 86 -13.43 -9.49 -2.00
C THR A 86 -12.98 -9.03 -0.61
N GLU A 87 -12.12 -9.80 0.06
CA GLU A 87 -11.61 -9.49 1.40
C GLU A 87 -10.23 -8.82 1.35
N GLY A 88 -9.60 -8.74 0.17
CA GLY A 88 -8.23 -8.25 0.01
C GLY A 88 -7.18 -9.13 0.67
N ILE A 89 -7.49 -10.39 0.97
CA ILE A 89 -6.60 -11.30 1.72
C ILE A 89 -5.79 -12.15 0.74
N PHE A 90 -4.47 -12.06 0.83
CA PHE A 90 -3.54 -12.87 0.06
C PHE A 90 -3.17 -14.14 0.85
N HIS A 91 -3.46 -15.31 0.28
CA HIS A 91 -3.11 -16.62 0.87
C HIS A 91 -1.83 -17.20 0.26
N GLY A 92 -1.55 -16.90 -1.01
CA GLY A 92 -0.35 -17.37 -1.70
C GLY A 92 -0.48 -17.31 -3.22
N VAL A 93 0.43 -17.96 -3.93
CA VAL A 93 0.45 -18.01 -5.38
C VAL A 93 0.66 -19.44 -5.86
N ALA A 94 -0.14 -19.86 -6.84
CA ALA A 94 0.08 -21.10 -7.56
C ALA A 94 1.09 -20.83 -8.68
N VAL A 95 2.20 -21.56 -8.69
CA VAL A 95 3.32 -21.39 -9.61
C VAL A 95 3.50 -22.67 -10.40
N THR A 96 3.65 -22.56 -11.72
CA THR A 96 4.05 -23.67 -12.57
C THR A 96 5.57 -23.60 -12.78
N PRO A 97 6.36 -24.45 -12.09
CA PRO A 97 7.81 -24.47 -12.25
C PRO A 97 8.20 -25.03 -13.62
N TYR A 98 9.27 -24.48 -14.22
CA TYR A 98 9.76 -24.96 -15.52
C TYR A 98 10.34 -26.37 -15.49
N ALA A 99 10.86 -26.80 -14.33
CA ALA A 99 11.51 -28.09 -14.18
C ALA A 99 10.54 -29.29 -14.21
N ASP A 100 9.37 -29.14 -13.59
CA ASP A 100 8.44 -30.25 -13.32
C ASP A 100 7.08 -30.08 -14.02
N GLY A 101 6.70 -28.84 -14.38
CA GLY A 101 5.42 -28.53 -15.03
C GLY A 101 4.18 -28.71 -14.15
N THR A 102 4.33 -29.25 -12.95
CA THR A 102 3.26 -29.45 -11.96
C THR A 102 3.03 -28.18 -11.15
N THR A 103 1.82 -27.61 -11.18
CA THR A 103 1.50 -26.40 -10.41
C THR A 103 1.66 -26.63 -8.90
N ARG A 104 2.47 -25.79 -8.26
CA ARG A 104 2.79 -25.82 -6.83
C ARG A 104 2.23 -24.59 -6.13
N VAL A 105 1.80 -24.75 -4.88
CA VAL A 105 1.35 -23.63 -4.06
C VAL A 105 2.52 -23.07 -3.26
N VAL A 106 2.78 -21.78 -3.45
CA VAL A 106 3.68 -20.99 -2.61
C VAL A 106 2.82 -20.18 -1.64
N PRO A 107 2.96 -20.34 -0.32
CA PRO A 107 2.22 -19.54 0.65
C PRO A 107 2.67 -18.08 0.61
N ALA A 108 1.79 -17.16 0.99
CA ALA A 108 2.11 -15.73 1.05
C ALA A 108 3.34 -15.42 1.91
N ASP A 109 3.56 -16.18 2.98
CA ASP A 109 4.73 -16.06 3.88
C ASP A 109 6.07 -16.28 3.17
N ALA A 110 6.07 -17.09 2.10
CA ALA A 110 7.25 -17.36 1.29
C ALA A 110 7.42 -16.37 0.12
N VAL A 111 6.49 -15.43 -0.08
CA VAL A 111 6.62 -14.40 -1.13
C VAL A 111 7.35 -13.20 -0.55
N THR A 112 8.52 -12.88 -1.09
CA THR A 112 9.37 -11.80 -0.57
C THR A 112 9.06 -10.46 -1.24
N ARG A 113 8.72 -10.47 -2.53
CA ARG A 113 8.36 -9.27 -3.29
C ARG A 113 7.41 -9.59 -4.43
N ILE A 114 6.46 -8.68 -4.67
CA ILE A 114 5.54 -8.76 -5.81
C ILE A 114 5.71 -7.48 -6.62
N THR A 115 6.00 -7.61 -7.92
CA THR A 115 6.07 -6.50 -8.89
C THR A 115 5.21 -6.83 -10.10
N THR A 116 4.97 -5.88 -11.00
CA THR A 116 4.21 -6.15 -12.23
C THR A 116 4.96 -7.07 -13.20
N SER A 117 6.30 -7.10 -13.14
CA SER A 117 7.10 -7.92 -14.06
C SER A 117 7.45 -9.29 -13.51
N LYS A 118 7.61 -9.40 -12.18
CA LYS A 118 8.04 -10.63 -11.52
C LYS A 118 7.57 -10.74 -10.07
N ILE A 119 7.47 -11.98 -9.59
CA ILE A 119 7.30 -12.31 -8.17
C ILE A 119 8.60 -12.94 -7.67
N GLU A 120 9.13 -12.40 -6.58
CA GLU A 120 10.28 -12.97 -5.86
C GLU A 120 9.77 -13.83 -4.70
N ILE A 121 10.26 -15.06 -4.59
CA ILE A 121 9.93 -15.99 -3.51
C ILE A 121 11.19 -16.40 -2.75
N ALA A 122 11.02 -16.79 -1.49
CA ALA A 122 12.10 -17.25 -0.61
C ALA A 122 12.58 -18.67 -0.93
N TYR A 123 11.88 -19.40 -1.79
CA TYR A 123 12.20 -20.77 -2.16
C TYR A 123 13.21 -20.83 -3.33
N ASP A 124 14.02 -21.88 -3.33
CA ASP A 124 14.77 -22.34 -4.50
C ASP A 124 13.98 -23.40 -5.33
N ALA A 125 14.55 -23.88 -6.44
CA ALA A 125 13.88 -24.83 -7.33
C ALA A 125 13.53 -26.16 -6.65
N ASP A 126 14.40 -26.67 -5.78
CA ASP A 126 14.18 -27.91 -5.03
C ASP A 126 13.09 -27.72 -3.96
N GLU A 127 13.14 -26.61 -3.23
CA GLU A 127 12.09 -26.24 -2.25
C GLU A 127 10.72 -26.07 -2.92
N LEU A 128 10.68 -25.43 -4.10
CA LEU A 128 9.45 -25.28 -4.88
C LEU A 128 8.94 -26.63 -5.39
N ALA A 129 9.82 -27.53 -5.84
CA ALA A 129 9.43 -28.87 -6.26
C ALA A 129 8.91 -29.73 -5.08
N ALA A 130 9.44 -29.51 -3.87
CA ALA A 130 8.96 -30.15 -2.65
C ALA A 130 7.68 -29.50 -2.09
N ALA A 131 7.30 -28.30 -2.56
CA ALA A 131 6.13 -27.59 -2.09
C ALA A 131 4.82 -28.34 -2.41
N LYS A 132 3.76 -27.99 -1.66
CA LYS A 132 2.46 -28.64 -1.76
C LYS A 132 1.89 -28.50 -3.17
N GLU A 133 1.54 -29.62 -3.78
CA GLU A 133 0.89 -29.64 -5.08
C GLU A 133 -0.45 -28.86 -5.02
N HIS A 134 -0.64 -27.96 -5.99
CA HIS A 134 -1.93 -27.33 -6.20
C HIS A 134 -2.82 -28.29 -6.97
N HIS A 135 -3.80 -28.88 -6.29
CA HIS A 135 -4.83 -29.70 -6.94
C HIS A 135 -6.06 -28.80 -7.16
N PRO A 136 -6.30 -28.28 -8.38
CA PRO A 136 -7.57 -27.64 -8.66
C PRO A 136 -8.67 -28.69 -8.50
N LEU A 137 -9.66 -28.42 -7.66
CA LEU A 137 -10.84 -29.28 -7.56
C LEU A 137 -11.50 -29.34 -8.95
N PRO A 138 -11.81 -30.54 -9.48
CA PRO A 138 -12.57 -30.65 -10.71
C PRO A 138 -13.98 -30.08 -10.49
N GLU A 139 -14.42 -29.25 -11.42
CA GLU A 139 -15.75 -28.63 -11.47
C GLU A 139 -16.88 -29.66 -11.62
#